data_AF-A0A357YZ93-F1
#
_entry.id   AF-A0A357YZ93-F1
#
_cell.length_a   1.000
_cell.length_b   1.000
_cell.length_c   1.000
_cell.angle_alpha   90.00
_cell.angle_beta   90.00
_cell.angle_gamma   90.00
#
_symmetry.space_group_name_H-M   'P 1'
#
loop_
_entity.id
_entity.type
_entity.pdbx_description
1 polymer ?
#
loop_
_entity_poly.entity_id
_entity_poly.type
_entity_poly.pdbx_seq_one_letter_code
_entity_poly.pdbx_strand_id
1 'polypeptide(L)'
;IGVDSSSVDQKTLTKEFFGEKDVEYIPLVYSQIVPFLRMKKIDAAVWNLDDIDLAANHLAYRALDNRRLNIVDTEAVVVCLSENGFVYQILKTMLDRREVLDCQKGV
;
A
#
# COMPACT_ATOMS: atom_id res chain seq x y z
N ILE A 1 -10.58 5.26 12.88
CA ILE A 1 -9.80 4.60 11.80
C ILE A 1 -8.35 5.08 11.87
N GLY A 2 -7.39 4.16 12.03
CA GLY A 2 -5.97 4.51 12.08
C GLY A 2 -5.41 4.80 10.68
N VAL A 3 -4.75 5.95 10.53
CA VAL A 3 -4.12 6.36 9.27
C VAL A 3 -2.66 6.65 9.51
N ASP A 4 -1.78 6.01 8.75
CA ASP A 4 -0.39 6.37 8.70
C ASP A 4 -0.20 7.60 7.80
N SER A 5 0.09 8.74 8.42
CA SER A 5 0.33 9.99 7.69
C SER A 5 1.61 9.97 6.84
N SER A 6 2.54 9.06 7.11
CA SER A 6 3.81 8.92 6.39
C SER A 6 3.73 8.02 5.16
N SER A 7 2.72 7.14 5.09
CA SER A 7 2.47 6.28 3.92
C SER A 7 1.39 6.90 3.04
N VAL A 8 1.77 7.34 1.84
CA VAL A 8 0.84 7.93 0.87
C VAL A 8 -0.20 6.89 0.44
N ASP A 9 0.22 5.66 0.18
CA ASP A 9 -0.65 4.59 -0.30
C ASP A 9 -1.67 4.22 0.77
N GLN A 10 -1.22 3.93 2.01
CA GLN A 10 -2.11 3.58 3.11
C GLN A 10 -3.15 4.68 3.38
N LYS A 11 -2.73 5.94 3.37
CA LYS A 11 -3.62 7.09 3.54
C LYS A 11 -4.64 7.19 2.40
N THR A 12 -4.21 7.02 1.16
CA THR A 12 -5.07 7.13 -0.02
C THR A 12 -6.09 5.99 -0.02
N LEU A 13 -5.64 4.75 0.13
CA LEU A 13 -6.49 3.56 0.24
C LEU A 13 -7.51 3.67 1.37
N THR A 14 -7.08 4.14 2.55
CA THR A 14 -7.98 4.31 3.69
C THR A 14 -9.05 5.35 3.38
N LYS A 15 -8.68 6.48 2.77
CA LYS A 15 -9.64 7.53 2.41
C LYS A 15 -10.59 7.11 1.30
N GLU A 16 -10.13 6.39 0.29
CA GLU A 16 -11.01 5.90 -0.78
C GLU A 16 -11.99 4.84 -0.26
N PHE A 17 -11.53 3.96 0.64
CA PHE A 17 -12.36 2.88 1.17
C PHE A 17 -13.39 3.35 2.20
N PHE A 18 -13.00 4.27 3.09
CA PHE A 18 -13.90 4.79 4.12
C PHE A 18 -14.66 6.04 3.65
N GLY A 19 -14.12 6.80 2.70
CA GLY A 19 -14.81 7.80 1.87
C GLY A 19 -15.90 8.59 2.58
N GLU A 20 -17.15 8.32 2.20
CA GLU A 20 -18.36 8.99 2.66
C GLU A 20 -18.91 8.49 4.01
N LYS A 21 -18.23 7.54 4.68
CA LYS A 21 -18.67 7.06 5.98
C LYS A 21 -18.33 8.07 7.06
N ASP A 22 -19.23 8.20 8.03
CA ASP A 22 -18.96 8.96 9.25
C ASP A 22 -17.91 8.23 10.08
N VAL A 23 -16.65 8.60 9.89
CA VAL A 23 -15.49 7.99 10.57
C VAL A 23 -14.52 9.07 11.04
N GLU A 24 -13.96 8.84 12.23
CA GLU A 24 -12.84 9.63 12.72
C GLU A 24 -11.51 9.04 12.21
N TYR A 25 -10.68 9.88 11.59
CA TYR A 25 -9.33 9.50 11.16
C TYR A 25 -8.32 9.90 12.24
N ILE A 26 -7.69 8.89 12.85
CA ILE A 26 -6.70 9.07 13.91
C ILE A 26 -5.31 8.92 13.28
N PRO A 27 -4.50 10.00 13.22
CA PRO A 27 -3.16 9.94 12.66
C PRO A 27 -2.24 9.14 13.58
N LEU A 28 -1.56 8.16 13.02
CA LEU A 28 -0.64 7.25 13.71
C LEU A 28 0.60 7.01 12.84
N VAL A 29 1.60 6.34 13.40
CA VAL A 29 2.72 5.77 12.63
C VAL A 29 2.45 4.28 12.41
N TYR A 30 2.88 3.71 11.27
CA TYR A 30 2.65 2.30 10.91
C TYR A 30 2.77 1.32 12.09
N SER A 31 3.90 1.37 12.81
CA SER A 31 4.20 0.45 13.93
C SER A 31 3.23 0.53 15.11
N GLN A 32 2.46 1.62 15.23
CA GLN A 32 1.49 1.82 16.32
C GLN A 32 0.09 1.28 15.98
N ILE A 33 -0.20 0.98 14.71
CA ILE A 33 -1.53 0.55 14.28
C ILE A 33 -1.97 -0.74 14.97
N VAL A 34 -1.13 -1.79 14.94
CA VAL A 34 -1.46 -3.08 15.57
C VAL A 34 -1.65 -2.96 17.09
N PRO A 35 -0.74 -2.33 17.86
CA PRO A 35 -0.98 -2.07 19.29
C PRO A 35 -2.27 -1.29 19.56
N PHE A 36 -2.59 -0.28 18.75
CA PHE A 36 -3.77 0.55 18.97
C PHE A 36 -5.08 -0.19 18.65
N LEU A 37 -5.08 -1.09 17.65
CA LEU A 37 -6.19 -2.00 17.39
C LEU A 37 -6.42 -2.92 18.60
N ARG A 38 -5.36 -3.51 19.15
CA ARG A 38 -5.45 -4.40 20.32
C ARG A 38 -5.94 -3.68 21.58
N MET A 39 -5.49 -2.45 21.80
CA MET A 39 -5.93 -1.60 22.91
C MET A 39 -7.31 -0.97 22.68
N LYS A 40 -7.95 -1.20 21.51
CA LYS A 40 -9.22 -0.57 21.12
C LYS A 40 -9.17 0.97 21.13
N LYS A 41 -8.00 1.54 20.84
CA LYS A 41 -7.85 2.98 20.59
C LYS A 41 -8.27 3.37 19.16
N ILE A 42 -8.27 2.39 18.26
CA ILE A 42 -8.81 2.50 16.90
C ILE A 42 -9.59 1.23 16.58
N ASP A 43 -10.60 1.35 15.74
CA ASP A 43 -11.48 0.22 15.39
C ASP A 43 -11.02 -0.56 14.14
N ALA A 44 -10.35 0.13 13.21
CA ALA A 44 -9.85 -0.45 11.97
C ALA A 44 -8.73 0.40 11.36
N ALA A 45 -7.93 -0.21 10.49
CA ALA A 45 -6.91 0.40 9.65
C ALA A 45 -6.72 -0.42 8.36
N VAL A 46 -6.24 0.22 7.29
CA VAL A 46 -5.75 -0.47 6.09
C VAL A 46 -4.31 -0.90 6.31
N TRP A 47 -3.99 -2.14 5.90
CA TRP A 47 -2.71 -2.78 6.19
C TRP A 47 -2.35 -3.83 5.12
N ASN A 48 -1.05 -4.10 4.94
CA ASN A 48 -0.58 -5.18 4.08
C ASN A 48 -0.68 -6.54 4.80
N LEU A 49 -1.36 -7.52 4.20
CA LEU A 49 -1.55 -8.84 4.81
C LEU A 49 -0.26 -9.64 5.00
N ASP A 50 0.78 -9.36 4.22
CA ASP A 50 2.04 -10.11 4.29
C ASP A 50 2.82 -9.84 5.59
N ASP A 51 2.67 -8.65 6.16
CA ASP A 51 3.45 -8.17 7.31
C ASP A 51 2.72 -8.32 8.66
N ILE A 52 1.60 -9.06 8.71
CA ILE A 52 0.78 -9.16 9.93
C ILE A 52 0.39 -10.59 10.28
N ASP A 53 0.75 -11.01 11.50
CA ASP A 53 0.22 -12.23 12.10
C ASP A 53 -1.15 -11.97 12.70
N LEU A 54 -2.20 -12.20 11.91
CA LEU A 54 -3.59 -11.99 12.32
C LEU A 54 -4.00 -12.90 13.49
N ALA A 55 -3.52 -14.15 13.50
CA ALA A 55 -3.88 -15.14 14.50
C ALA A 55 -3.30 -14.78 15.87
N ALA A 56 -2.00 -14.44 15.93
CA ALA A 56 -1.34 -14.03 17.16
C ALA A 56 -1.88 -12.71 17.71
N ASN A 57 -2.35 -11.81 16.84
CA ASN A 57 -2.91 -10.53 17.26
C ASN A 57 -4.42 -10.56 17.53
N HIS A 58 -5.09 -11.69 17.30
CA HIS A 58 -6.54 -11.85 17.39
C HIS A 58 -7.32 -10.82 16.57
N LEU A 59 -6.83 -10.54 15.35
CA LEU A 59 -7.42 -9.57 14.44
C LEU A 59 -8.17 -10.28 13.32
N ALA A 60 -9.31 -9.72 12.95
CA ALA A 60 -10.02 -10.08 11.74
C ALA A 60 -9.63 -9.11 10.62
N TYR A 61 -9.64 -9.58 9.38
CA TYR A 61 -9.42 -8.75 8.21
C TYR A 61 -10.55 -8.90 7.21
N ARG A 62 -10.67 -7.90 6.34
CA ARG A 62 -11.53 -7.94 5.16
C ARG A 62 -10.71 -7.46 3.99
N ALA A 63 -10.66 -8.25 2.92
CA ALA A 63 -10.01 -7.83 1.68
C ALA A 63 -10.66 -6.54 1.15
N LEU A 64 -9.83 -5.62 0.66
CA LEU A 64 -10.30 -4.44 -0.05
C LEU A 64 -10.84 -4.89 -1.42
N ASP A 65 -12.01 -4.39 -1.80
CA ASP A 65 -12.58 -4.69 -3.11
C ASP A 65 -11.90 -3.82 -4.18
N ASN A 66 -10.89 -4.39 -4.84
CA ASN A 66 -10.08 -3.72 -5.86
C ASN A 66 -10.89 -3.19 -7.05
N ARG A 67 -12.16 -3.57 -7.21
CA ARG A 67 -13.01 -3.05 -8.31
C ARG A 67 -13.54 -1.64 -8.05
N ARG A 68 -13.58 -1.20 -6.79
CA ARG A 68 -14.09 0.12 -6.38
C ARG A 68 -12.99 1.15 -6.16
N LEU A 69 -11.80 0.67 -5.86
CA LEU A 69 -10.63 1.50 -5.58
C LEU A 69 -9.81 1.44 -6.88
N ASN A 70 -9.60 2.58 -7.55
CA ASN A 70 -8.80 2.67 -8.79
C ASN A 70 -7.30 2.54 -8.45
N ILE A 71 -6.96 1.48 -7.72
CA ILE A 71 -5.65 1.26 -7.14
C ILE A 71 -4.75 0.76 -8.26
N VAL A 72 -3.84 1.63 -8.69
CA VAL A 72 -2.73 1.26 -9.57
C VAL A 72 -1.54 0.70 -8.76
N ASP A 73 -1.68 0.53 -7.44
CA ASP A 73 -0.61 0.12 -6.49
C ASP A 73 -0.07 -1.30 -6.71
N THR A 74 -0.50 -2.03 -7.73
CA THR A 74 0.12 -3.31 -8.12
C THR A 74 1.13 -3.18 -9.26
N GLU A 75 1.29 -1.99 -9.84
CA GLU A 75 2.17 -1.77 -10.98
C GLU A 75 3.50 -1.11 -10.57
N ALA A 76 4.58 -1.88 -10.68
CA ALA A 76 5.93 -1.35 -10.45
C ALA A 76 6.34 -0.41 -11.60
N VAL A 77 6.77 0.81 -11.26
CA VAL A 77 7.22 1.81 -12.23
C VAL A 77 8.64 2.30 -11.91
N VAL A 78 9.39 2.66 -12.95
CA VAL A 78 10.70 3.31 -12.82
C VAL A 78 10.54 4.77 -13.20
N VAL A 79 10.81 5.67 -12.26
CA VAL A 79 10.68 7.12 -12.46
C VAL A 79 12.07 7.73 -12.68
N CYS A 80 12.22 8.53 -13.74
CA CYS A 80 13.43 9.30 -14.02
C CYS A 80 13.11 10.80 -14.11
N LEU A 81 14.09 11.65 -13.78
CA LEU A 81 13.95 13.10 -13.97
C LEU A 81 13.75 13.43 -15.45
N SER A 82 12.78 14.30 -15.74
CA SER A 82 12.42 14.69 -17.10
C SER A 82 13.57 15.32 -17.89
N GLU A 83 14.50 15.98 -17.20
CA GLU A 83 15.68 16.61 -17.76
C GLU A 83 16.84 15.64 -18.04
N ASN A 84 16.77 14.40 -17.53
CA ASN A 84 17.83 13.41 -17.69
C ASN A 84 17.47 12.35 -18.74
N GLY A 85 17.44 12.77 -20.01
CA GLY A 85 17.15 11.89 -21.14
C GLY A 85 18.15 10.75 -21.32
N PHE A 86 19.38 10.89 -20.82
CA PHE A 86 20.40 9.85 -20.88
C PHE A 86 20.03 8.61 -20.05
N VAL A 87 19.58 8.81 -18.81
CA VAL A 87 19.12 7.72 -17.94
C VAL A 87 17.90 7.02 -18.54
N TYR A 88 16.97 7.78 -19.11
CA TYR A 88 15.82 7.21 -19.82
C TYR A 88 16.24 6.29 -20.97
N GLN A 89 17.21 6.71 -21.79
CA GLN A 89 17.68 5.91 -22.92
C GLN A 89 18.39 4.63 -22.48
N ILE A 90 19.20 4.68 -21.41
CA ILE A 90 19.82 3.48 -20.84
C ILE A 90 18.75 2.50 -20.37
N LEU A 91 17.81 2.96 -19.53
CA LEU A 91 16.74 2.12 -19.00
C LEU A 91 15.93 1.49 -20.15
N LYS A 92 15.59 2.27 -21.17
CA LYS A 92 14.85 1.80 -22.34
C LYS A 92 15.63 0.78 -23.18
N THR A 93 16.96 0.89 -23.23
CA THR A 93 17.81 0.01 -24.04
C THR A 93 18.14 -1.29 -23.29
N MET A 94 18.32 -1.23 -21.97
CA MET A 94 18.77 -2.37 -21.18
C MET A 94 17.63 -3.17 -20.56
N LEU A 95 16.45 -2.59 -20.35
CA LEU A 95 15.32 -3.28 -19.76
C LEU A 95 14.38 -3.81 -20.84
N ASP A 96 14.32 -5.13 -20.99
CA ASP A 96 13.23 -5.80 -21.68
C ASP A 96 12.13 -6.18 -20.67
N ARG A 97 10.91 -5.68 -20.90
CA ARG A 97 9.77 -5.93 -20.00
C ARG A 97 9.47 -7.41 -19.83
N ARG A 98 9.60 -8.22 -20.89
CA ARG A 98 9.27 -9.64 -20.83
C ARG A 98 10.30 -10.37 -19.96
N GLU A 99 11.59 -10.11 -20.18
CA GLU A 99 12.66 -10.69 -19.36
C GLU A 99 12.54 -10.32 -17.88
N VAL A 100 12.19 -9.07 -17.58
CA VAL A 100 11.97 -8.63 -16.18
C VAL A 100 10.82 -9.41 -15.52
N LEU A 101 9.70 -9.60 -16.22
CA LEU A 101 8.55 -10.34 -15.70
C LEU A 101 8.84 -11.84 -15.57
N ASP A 102 9.61 -12.42 -16.50
CA ASP A 102 9.99 -13.83 -16.46
C ASP A 102 10.92 -14.09 -15.26
N CYS A 103 11.89 -13.21 -15.00
CA CYS A 103 12.72 -13.24 -13.79
C CYS A 103 11.89 -13.11 -12.51
N GLN A 104 10.91 -12.19 -12.46
CA GLN A 104 10.05 -11.99 -11.29
C GLN A 104 9.22 -13.23 -10.94
N LYS A 105 8.74 -13.98 -11.95
CA LYS A 105 7.94 -15.20 -11.76
C LYS A 105 8.76 -16.45 -11.47
N GLY A 106 10.05 -16.42 -11.79
CA GLY A 106 10.99 -17.52 -11.58
C GLY A 106 11.54 -17.62 -10.15
N VAL A 107 11.09 -16.74 -9.24
CA VAL A 107 11.42 -16.71 -7.81
C VAL A 107 10.32 -17.38 -7.00
#